data_AF-A0A5A7RNL4-F1
#
_entry.id   AF-A0A5A7RNL4-F1
#
_cell.length_a   1.000
_cell.length_b   1.000
_cell.length_c   1.000
_cell.angle_alpha   90.00
_cell.angle_beta   90.00
_cell.angle_gamma   90.00
#
_symmetry.space_group_name_H-M   'P 1'
#
loop_
_entity.id
_entity.type
_entity.pdbx_description
1 polymer ?
#
loop_
_entity_poly.entity_id
_entity_poly.type
_entity_poly.pdbx_seq_one_letter_code
_entity_poly.pdbx_strand_id
1 'polypeptide(L)'
;MLFIFMDMELRDLRGIGKTYEKKLNGAGIKSVEELALANEKEIASKIGVKQDKIKKWKEEARRIIGIANAEIIDDIPKISFIEIEDDKARVKIKEYWHNAKLYKGNFDEIKSKIEKEKVAVYLSKKPKLWFNGKWYDNIPYKIKKKWWRWRK
;
A
#
# COMPACT_ATOMS: atom_id res chain seq x y z
N MET A 1 11.79 4.48 7.73
CA MET A 1 10.35 4.68 7.98
C MET A 1 9.65 4.50 6.64
N LEU A 2 9.08 3.31 6.41
CA LEU A 2 8.39 2.96 5.16
C LEU A 2 6.95 3.43 5.28
N PHE A 3 6.58 4.45 4.50
CA PHE A 3 5.20 4.93 4.41
C PHE A 3 4.45 4.02 3.45
N ILE A 4 3.42 3.34 3.97
CA ILE A 4 2.51 2.49 3.21
C ILE A 4 1.66 3.44 2.36
N PHE A 5 1.85 3.42 1.03
CA PHE A 5 0.98 4.13 0.09
C PHE A 5 -0.42 3.54 0.16
N MET A 6 -1.35 4.23 0.83
CA MET A 6 -2.77 4.01 0.61
C MET A 6 -3.16 4.81 -0.64
N ASP A 7 -3.85 4.18 -1.59
CA ASP A 7 -4.52 4.85 -2.72
C ASP A 7 -5.71 5.67 -2.18
N MET A 8 -5.42 6.69 -1.37
CA MET A 8 -6.37 7.70 -0.90
C MET A 8 -6.16 8.98 -1.69
N GLU A 9 -7.27 9.59 -2.10
CA GLU A 9 -7.22 10.86 -2.81
C GLU A 9 -7.27 12.02 -1.80
N LEU A 10 -6.71 13.17 -2.18
CA LEU A 10 -6.72 14.37 -1.33
C LEU A 10 -8.14 14.79 -0.95
N ARG A 11 -9.12 14.54 -1.83
CA ARG A 11 -10.53 14.86 -1.59
C ARG A 11 -11.21 14.01 -0.52
N ASP A 12 -10.59 12.90 -0.11
CA ASP A 12 -11.10 12.07 0.99
C ASP A 12 -10.82 12.72 2.35
N LEU A 13 -9.89 13.69 2.40
CA LEU A 13 -9.63 14.47 3.60
C LEU A 13 -10.75 15.46 3.87
N ARG A 14 -11.21 15.47 5.13
CA ARG A 14 -12.26 16.38 5.57
C ARG A 14 -11.87 17.84 5.30
N GLY A 15 -12.71 18.52 4.53
CA GLY A 15 -12.51 19.93 4.19
C GLY A 15 -11.67 20.17 2.94
N ILE A 16 -11.26 19.13 2.21
CA ILE A 16 -10.68 19.22 0.87
C ILE A 16 -11.71 18.73 -0.14
N GLY A 17 -12.30 19.65 -0.90
CA GLY A 17 -13.12 19.31 -2.06
C GLY A 17 -12.33 19.36 -3.37
N LYS A 18 -12.98 19.02 -4.49
CA LYS A 18 -12.40 19.03 -5.85
C LYS A 18 -11.60 20.31 -6.18
N THR A 19 -12.07 21.47 -5.73
CA THR A 19 -11.39 22.75 -5.96
C THR A 19 -10.04 22.82 -5.25
N TYR A 20 -9.98 22.37 -4.00
CA TYR A 20 -8.74 22.39 -3.22
C TYR A 20 -7.79 21.28 -3.63
N GLU A 21 -8.31 20.10 -3.96
CA GLU A 21 -7.54 19.02 -4.59
C GLU A 21 -6.82 19.51 -5.85
N LYS A 22 -7.53 20.15 -6.79
CA LYS A 22 -6.89 20.71 -8.00
C LYS A 22 -5.81 21.73 -7.69
N LYS A 23 -6.03 22.60 -6.69
CA LYS A 23 -5.04 23.59 -6.26
C LYS A 23 -3.81 22.94 -5.62
N LEU A 24 -4.01 21.93 -4.77
CA LEU A 24 -2.92 21.16 -4.15
C LEU A 24 -2.12 20.41 -5.22
N ASN A 25 -2.80 19.74 -6.15
CA ASN A 25 -2.17 19.08 -7.30
C ASN A 25 -1.35 20.08 -8.12
N GLY A 26 -1.89 21.28 -8.39
CA GLY A 26 -1.17 22.36 -9.08
C GLY A 26 0.02 22.91 -8.30
N ALA A 27 0.00 22.84 -6.96
CA ALA A 27 1.12 23.18 -6.10
C ALA A 27 2.16 22.05 -5.95
N GLY A 28 1.95 20.91 -6.62
CA GLY A 28 2.84 19.75 -6.59
C GLY A 28 2.51 18.73 -5.50
N ILE A 29 1.39 18.89 -4.78
CA ILE A 29 0.92 17.95 -3.75
C ILE A 29 -0.16 17.06 -4.35
N LYS A 30 0.17 15.79 -4.58
CA LYS A 30 -0.66 14.80 -5.26
C LYS A 30 -1.16 13.69 -4.35
N SER A 31 -0.61 13.56 -3.14
CA SER A 31 -1.02 12.53 -2.19
C SER A 31 -1.22 13.07 -0.77
N VAL A 32 -1.94 12.29 0.03
CA VAL A 32 -2.20 12.59 1.46
C VAL A 32 -0.90 12.62 2.26
N GLU A 33 0.06 11.78 1.93
CA GLU A 33 1.40 11.72 2.53
C GLU A 33 2.22 12.96 2.21
N GLU A 34 2.24 13.36 0.93
CA GLU A 34 2.92 14.60 0.51
C GLU A 34 2.34 15.79 1.26
N LEU A 35 1.02 15.86 1.39
CA LEU A 35 0.36 16.91 2.16
C LEU A 35 0.78 16.88 3.63
N ALA A 36 0.82 15.71 4.28
CA ALA A 36 1.20 15.56 5.69
C ALA A 36 2.63 16.06 6.00
N LEU A 37 3.53 15.95 5.02
CA LEU A 37 4.94 16.33 5.13
C LEU A 37 5.23 17.77 4.65
N ALA A 38 4.34 18.36 3.86
CA ALA A 38 4.64 19.62 3.19
C ALA A 38 4.76 20.85 4.11
N ASN A 39 5.48 21.85 3.61
CA ASN A 39 5.61 23.15 4.26
C ASN A 39 4.29 23.92 4.15
N GLU A 40 3.67 24.18 5.30
CA GLU A 40 2.37 24.84 5.39
C GLU A 40 2.37 26.29 4.90
N LYS A 41 3.46 27.03 5.16
CA LYS A 41 3.59 28.44 4.77
C LYS A 41 3.70 28.56 3.26
N GLU A 42 4.48 27.68 2.64
CA GLU A 42 4.67 27.64 1.18
C GLU A 42 3.39 27.24 0.45
N ILE A 43 2.70 26.18 0.90
CA ILE A 43 1.43 25.77 0.28
C ILE A 43 0.39 26.86 0.44
N ALA A 44 0.21 27.40 1.65
CA ALA A 44 -0.77 28.44 1.92
C ALA A 44 -0.62 29.63 0.98
N SER A 45 0.62 30.07 0.76
CA SER A 45 0.96 31.13 -0.19
C SER A 45 0.67 30.71 -1.64
N LYS A 46 1.10 29.52 -2.08
CA LYS A 46 0.90 29.04 -3.46
C LYS A 46 -0.56 28.88 -3.86
N ILE A 47 -1.41 28.38 -2.97
CA ILE A 47 -2.82 28.09 -3.31
C ILE A 47 -3.82 29.16 -2.87
N GLY A 48 -3.33 30.20 -2.19
CA GLY A 48 -4.10 31.35 -1.73
C GLY A 48 -5.10 31.00 -0.62
N VAL A 49 -4.64 30.36 0.46
CA VAL A 49 -5.47 30.05 1.64
C VAL A 49 -4.76 30.40 2.94
N LYS A 50 -5.52 30.52 4.04
CA LYS A 50 -4.94 30.73 5.37
C LYS A 50 -4.12 29.52 5.80
N GLN A 51 -2.97 29.76 6.44
CA GLN A 51 -2.07 28.72 6.94
C GLN A 51 -2.78 27.75 7.91
N ASP A 52 -3.68 28.24 8.75
CA ASP A 52 -4.48 27.41 9.67
C ASP A 52 -5.30 26.34 8.95
N LYS A 53 -5.73 26.62 7.71
CA LYS A 53 -6.48 25.65 6.91
C LYS A 53 -5.57 24.51 6.45
N ILE A 54 -4.36 24.83 6.00
CA ILE A 54 -3.34 23.83 5.65
C ILE A 54 -2.96 23.01 6.87
N LYS A 55 -2.80 23.65 8.03
CA LYS A 55 -2.48 22.97 9.29
C LYS A 55 -3.54 21.91 9.64
N LYS A 56 -4.83 22.26 9.56
CA LYS A 56 -5.92 21.29 9.79
C LYS A 56 -5.89 20.12 8.82
N TRP A 57 -5.64 20.37 7.54
CA TRP A 57 -5.53 19.31 6.55
C TRP A 57 -4.32 18.41 6.78
N LYS A 58 -3.18 18.97 7.20
CA LYS A 58 -1.98 18.22 7.59
C LYS A 58 -2.22 17.35 8.81
N GLU A 59 -2.88 17.90 9.84
CA GLU A 59 -3.24 17.15 11.04
C GLU A 59 -4.16 15.97 10.70
N GLU A 60 -5.17 16.21 9.86
CA GLU A 60 -6.06 15.14 9.41
C GLU A 60 -5.32 14.10 8.56
N ALA A 61 -4.48 14.53 7.63
CA ALA A 61 -3.65 13.64 6.82
C ALA A 61 -2.76 12.76 7.72
N ARG A 62 -2.09 13.36 8.71
CA ARG A 62 -1.25 12.64 9.69
C ARG A 62 -2.06 11.69 10.56
N ARG A 63 -3.28 12.07 10.96
CA ARG A 63 -4.18 11.22 11.74
C ARG A 63 -4.56 9.98 10.93
N ILE A 64 -4.98 10.16 9.68
CA ILE A 64 -5.36 9.03 8.83
C ILE A 64 -4.14 8.16 8.51
N ILE A 65 -3.00 8.75 8.16
CA ILE A 65 -1.74 8.02 7.96
C ILE A 65 -1.35 7.27 9.23
N GLY A 66 -1.49 7.89 10.41
CA GLY A 66 -1.19 7.27 11.69
C GLY A 66 -2.11 6.09 12.02
N ILE A 67 -3.41 6.22 11.75
CA ILE A 67 -4.39 5.14 11.90
C ILE A 67 -4.12 4.02 10.89
N ALA A 68 -3.91 4.36 9.62
CA ALA A 68 -3.55 3.41 8.58
C ALA A 68 -2.26 2.65 8.93
N ASN A 69 -1.23 3.35 9.38
CA ASN A 69 0.02 2.75 9.80
C ASN A 69 -0.17 1.85 11.02
N ALA A 70 -0.96 2.28 12.02
CA ALA A 70 -1.26 1.47 13.21
C ALA A 70 -2.08 0.22 12.86
N GLU A 71 -3.00 0.30 11.90
CA GLU A 71 -3.81 -0.84 11.45
C GLU A 71 -3.07 -1.81 10.50
N ILE A 72 -1.96 -1.37 9.87
CA ILE A 72 -1.34 -2.11 8.75
C ILE A 72 0.11 -2.53 9.06
N ILE A 73 0.82 -1.99 10.05
CA ILE A 73 2.27 -2.28 10.18
C ILE A 73 2.60 -3.57 10.95
N ASP A 74 1.83 -3.93 11.99
CA ASP A 74 2.16 -5.07 12.86
C ASP A 74 1.22 -6.28 12.73
N ASP A 75 0.06 -6.12 12.08
CA ASP A 75 -0.95 -7.18 12.00
C ASP A 75 -1.15 -7.77 10.60
N ILE A 76 -0.36 -7.40 9.57
CA ILE A 76 -0.51 -7.99 8.21
C ILE A 76 -0.59 -9.51 8.25
N PRO A 77 0.29 -10.26 8.96
CA PRO A 77 0.15 -11.71 9.04
C PRO A 77 -1.17 -12.19 9.65
N LYS A 78 -1.81 -11.42 10.53
CA LYS A 78 -3.10 -11.77 11.14
C LYS A 78 -4.29 -11.44 10.24
N ILE A 79 -4.20 -10.38 9.44
CA ILE A 79 -5.29 -9.91 8.57
C ILE A 79 -5.14 -10.32 7.11
N SER A 80 -4.12 -11.11 6.76
CA SER A 80 -3.87 -11.52 5.38
C SER A 80 -3.85 -13.02 5.18
N PHE A 81 -4.20 -13.42 3.96
CA PHE A 81 -4.23 -14.82 3.54
C PHE A 81 -3.76 -14.96 2.10
N ILE A 82 -2.84 -15.88 1.85
CA ILE A 82 -2.30 -16.13 0.51
C ILE A 82 -2.97 -17.36 -0.10
N GLU A 83 -3.54 -17.21 -1.29
CA GLU A 83 -4.00 -18.32 -2.10
C GLU A 83 -3.11 -18.48 -3.33
N ILE A 84 -2.53 -19.67 -3.50
CA ILE A 84 -1.72 -20.02 -4.66
C ILE A 84 -2.43 -21.13 -5.43
N GLU A 85 -2.65 -20.89 -6.71
CA GLU A 85 -3.22 -21.86 -7.64
C GLU A 85 -2.33 -21.90 -8.89
N ASP A 86 -1.67 -23.04 -9.10
CA ASP A 86 -0.68 -23.27 -10.17
C ASP A 86 0.47 -22.23 -10.21
N ASP A 87 0.32 -21.21 -11.06
CA ASP A 87 1.24 -20.11 -11.34
C ASP A 87 0.69 -18.75 -10.91
N LYS A 88 -0.51 -18.71 -10.32
CA LYS A 88 -1.18 -17.48 -9.86
C LYS A 88 -1.18 -17.40 -8.35
N ALA A 89 -0.99 -16.19 -7.84
CA ALA A 89 -1.18 -15.88 -6.44
C ALA A 89 -2.22 -14.77 -6.25
N ARG A 90 -3.03 -14.92 -5.20
CA ARG A 90 -3.95 -13.91 -4.72
C ARG A 90 -3.72 -13.71 -3.24
N VAL A 91 -3.79 -12.47 -2.80
CA VAL A 91 -3.57 -12.10 -1.40
C VAL A 91 -4.83 -11.42 -0.92
N LYS A 92 -5.48 -12.01 0.08
CA LYS A 92 -6.54 -11.33 0.82
C LYS A 92 -5.88 -10.46 1.87
N ILE A 93 -6.26 -9.19 1.97
CA ILE A 93 -5.86 -8.28 3.04
C ILE A 93 -7.14 -7.68 3.61
N LYS A 94 -7.39 -7.89 4.90
CA LYS A 94 -8.70 -7.67 5.54
C LYS A 94 -9.79 -8.42 4.76
N GLU A 95 -10.66 -7.71 4.04
CA GLU A 95 -11.78 -8.27 3.28
C GLU A 95 -11.55 -8.29 1.76
N TYR A 96 -10.49 -7.64 1.27
CA TYR A 96 -10.26 -7.40 -0.15
C TYR A 96 -9.22 -8.35 -0.76
N TRP A 97 -9.48 -8.79 -1.99
CA TRP A 97 -8.58 -9.64 -2.76
C TRP A 97 -7.71 -8.82 -3.73
N HIS A 98 -6.41 -9.05 -3.65
CA HIS A 98 -5.42 -8.46 -4.54
C HIS A 98 -4.78 -9.55 -5.40
N ASN A 99 -4.66 -9.29 -6.71
CA ASN A 99 -3.83 -10.12 -7.57
C ASN A 99 -2.36 -9.86 -7.27
N ALA A 100 -1.58 -10.93 -7.09
CA ALA A 100 -0.17 -10.85 -6.80
C ALA A 100 0.61 -11.68 -7.81
N LYS A 101 1.74 -11.15 -8.28
CA LYS A 101 2.67 -11.94 -9.09
C LYS A 101 3.33 -13.00 -8.21
N LEU A 102 3.40 -14.22 -8.70
CA LEU A 102 4.03 -15.34 -8.03
C LEU A 102 5.46 -15.50 -8.55
N TYR A 103 6.42 -15.45 -7.64
CA TYR A 103 7.84 -15.64 -7.91
C TYR A 103 8.35 -16.91 -7.23
N LYS A 104 9.25 -17.64 -7.90
CA LYS A 104 9.91 -18.88 -7.43
C LYS A 104 11.37 -18.83 -7.89
N GLY A 105 12.27 -19.51 -7.19
CA GLY A 105 13.70 -19.61 -7.57
C GLY A 105 14.65 -19.01 -6.54
N ASN A 106 15.85 -18.63 -6.96
CA ASN A 106 16.85 -18.02 -6.08
C ASN A 106 16.37 -16.63 -5.63
N PHE A 107 16.18 -16.45 -4.33
CA PHE A 107 15.65 -15.21 -3.77
C PHE A 107 16.53 -14.01 -4.09
N ASP A 108 17.85 -14.13 -3.93
CA ASP A 108 18.77 -13.00 -4.07
C ASP A 108 18.81 -12.46 -5.51
N GLU A 109 18.66 -13.34 -6.50
CA GLU A 109 18.64 -12.95 -7.93
C GLU A 109 17.34 -12.24 -8.33
N ILE A 110 16.22 -12.59 -7.68
CA ILE A 110 14.89 -12.11 -8.08
C ILE A 110 14.32 -11.05 -7.16
N LYS A 111 14.88 -10.86 -5.96
CA LYS A 111 14.42 -9.91 -4.94
C LYS A 111 14.21 -8.52 -5.53
N SER A 112 15.20 -7.97 -6.24
CA SER A 112 15.09 -6.64 -6.85
C SER A 112 14.02 -6.54 -7.94
N LYS A 113 13.56 -7.65 -8.52
CA LYS A 113 12.41 -7.67 -9.44
C LYS A 113 11.10 -7.66 -8.65
N ILE A 114 11.03 -8.41 -7.56
CA ILE A 114 9.86 -8.48 -6.70
C ILE A 114 9.59 -7.13 -6.04
N GLU A 115 10.63 -6.46 -5.55
CA GLU A 115 10.51 -5.19 -4.82
C GLU A 115 10.03 -4.01 -5.68
N LYS A 116 9.97 -4.18 -7.00
CA LYS A 116 9.35 -3.21 -7.94
C LYS A 116 7.84 -3.37 -8.04
N GLU A 117 7.28 -4.49 -7.56
CA GLU A 117 5.85 -4.74 -7.59
C GLU A 117 5.16 -4.05 -6.41
N LYS A 118 3.91 -3.63 -6.59
CA LYS A 118 3.08 -3.14 -5.47
C LYS A 118 2.73 -4.28 -4.50
N VAL A 119 2.42 -5.46 -5.04
CA VAL A 119 2.05 -6.68 -4.31
C VAL A 119 2.62 -7.90 -5.03
N ALA A 120 3.34 -8.76 -4.31
CA ALA A 120 3.90 -9.99 -4.86
C ALA A 120 4.02 -11.09 -3.82
N VAL A 121 4.01 -12.34 -4.28
CA VAL A 121 4.21 -13.52 -3.45
C VAL A 121 5.47 -14.23 -3.90
N TYR A 122 6.40 -14.43 -2.99
CA TYR A 122 7.57 -15.28 -3.21
C TYR A 122 7.33 -16.65 -2.58
N LEU A 123 7.29 -17.71 -3.39
CA LEU A 123 7.13 -19.08 -2.92
C LEU A 123 8.49 -19.79 -2.85
N SER A 124 8.92 -20.05 -1.62
CA SER A 124 10.05 -20.94 -1.30
C SER A 124 9.52 -22.20 -0.58
N LYS A 125 10.04 -22.51 0.62
CA LYS A 125 9.47 -23.53 1.52
C LYS A 125 8.13 -23.07 2.12
N LYS A 126 8.03 -21.77 2.43
CA LYS A 126 6.79 -21.09 2.84
C LYS A 126 6.63 -19.83 1.97
N PRO A 127 5.40 -19.42 1.63
CA PRO A 127 5.18 -18.19 0.89
C PRO A 127 5.50 -16.97 1.77
N LYS A 128 6.13 -15.97 1.14
CA LYS A 128 6.35 -14.64 1.69
C LYS A 128 5.56 -13.62 0.90
N LEU A 129 5.01 -12.63 1.57
CA LEU A 129 4.30 -11.52 0.96
C LEU A 129 5.23 -10.31 0.87
N TRP A 130 5.41 -9.79 -0.33
CA TRP A 130 5.88 -8.43 -0.55
C TRP A 130 4.66 -7.53 -0.69
N PHE A 131 4.52 -6.58 0.23
CA PHE A 131 3.43 -5.62 0.19
C PHE A 131 3.95 -4.26 0.64
N ASN A 132 3.73 -3.25 -0.20
CA ASN A 132 3.99 -1.85 0.12
C ASN A 132 5.38 -1.56 0.70
N GLY A 133 6.42 -2.07 0.03
CA GLY A 133 7.81 -1.81 0.42
C GLY A 133 8.33 -2.65 1.58
N LYS A 134 7.55 -3.59 2.12
CA LYS A 134 7.94 -4.46 3.23
C LYS A 134 7.69 -5.93 2.92
N TRP A 135 8.60 -6.77 3.42
CA TRP A 135 8.45 -8.21 3.43
C TRP A 135 7.70 -8.67 4.67
N TYR A 136 6.75 -9.58 4.48
CA TYR A 136 6.00 -10.21 5.54
C TYR A 136 6.09 -11.73 5.41
N ASP A 137 6.47 -12.37 6.52
CA ASP A 137 6.54 -13.81 6.70
C ASP A 137 5.36 -14.32 7.54
N ASN A 138 5.24 -15.65 7.66
CA ASN A 138 4.22 -16.32 8.48
C ASN A 138 2.77 -15.97 8.12
N ILE A 139 2.51 -15.61 6.87
CA ILE A 139 1.16 -15.37 6.38
C ILE A 139 0.42 -16.71 6.24
N PRO A 140 -0.80 -16.86 6.78
CA PRO A 140 -1.67 -17.99 6.49
C PRO A 140 -1.84 -18.20 4.99
N TYR A 141 -1.77 -19.45 4.51
CA TYR A 141 -1.84 -19.71 3.08
C TYR A 141 -2.51 -21.04 2.70
N LYS A 142 -2.98 -21.12 1.45
CA LYS A 142 -3.49 -22.34 0.83
C LYS A 142 -2.90 -22.51 -0.57
N ILE A 143 -2.40 -23.71 -0.85
CA ILE A 143 -1.89 -24.11 -2.17
C ILE A 143 -2.84 -25.13 -2.78
N LYS A 144 -3.43 -24.80 -3.92
CA LYS A 144 -4.23 -25.74 -4.74
C LYS A 144 -3.36 -26.25 -5.89
N LYS A 145 -3.22 -27.57 -6.00
CA LYS A 145 -2.62 -28.24 -7.17
C LYS A 145 -3.74 -28.89 -7.98
N LYS A 146 -3.76 -28.67 -9.30
CA LYS A 146 -4.66 -29.40 -10.19
C LYS A 146 -4.21 -30.85 -10.39
N TRP A 147 -5.06 -31.79 -9.99
CA TRP A 147 -4.77 -33.22 -9.92
C TRP A 147 -4.78 -33.96 -11.28
N TRP A 148 -5.12 -33.31 -12.38
CA TRP A 148 -5.23 -33.96 -13.69
C TRP A 148 -3.92 -34.17 -14.47
N ARG A 149 -2.75 -33.83 -13.90
CA ARG A 149 -1.45 -34.01 -14.56
C ARG A 149 -0.80 -35.40 -14.39
N TRP A 150 -1.45 -36.34 -13.70
CA TRP A 150 -0.89 -37.67 -13.39
C TRP A 150 -1.75 -38.86 -13.83
N ARG A 151 -2.74 -38.67 -14.72
CA ARG A 151 -3.38 -39.78 -15.45
C ARG A 151 -2.77 -39.85 -16.84
N LYS A 152 -1.62 -40.51 -16.95
CA LYS A 152 -1.12 -41.08 -18.20
C LYS A 152 -0.79 -42.54 -17.94
#